data_AF-A0A7X7MW55-F1
#
_entry.id   AF-A0A7X7MW55-F1
#
_cell.length_a   1.000
_cell.length_b   1.000
_cell.length_c   1.000
_cell.angle_alpha   90.00
_cell.angle_beta   90.00
_cell.angle_gamma   90.00
#
_symmetry.space_group_name_H-M   'P 1'
#
loop_
_entity.id
_entity.type
_entity.pdbx_description
1 polymer ?
#
loop_
_entity_poly.entity_id
_entity_poly.type
_entity_poly.pdbx_seq_one_letter_code
_entity_poly.pdbx_strand_id
1 'polypeptide(L)'
;SLALSLSDDAYISVKEINDLRRKAVEQLKNLLLSDHRRIIKPTEYQNAFNQDRNNSNQAIQNNQTKQNHHTDIGAVIRSKEQLSVLLNNRKVNRICLDLQDDNELKCALTECQNTGDQLIYVAFPDICRENKREIWTSRLALCRRYQINGILIRTYEMLQFLKEENYHEEIIADTSLYCMNDKAKDFLTESGCSSCMFPLELNERELWNRNKSQGSILVYGYFPVMHSAQCLLKTTGKCEHGQNQSMLYLKDRARKNLHVLTNCKLCYNTIYNSVPLSLHTELDKIKKMNFDTIWLSFTFEDQKTVLEVLEFYLATDKKMKQSVPDALLNYTKGHFSRGVE
;
A
#
# COMPACT_ATOMS: atom_id res chain seq x y z
N SER A 1 -29.49 -32.12 -17.79
CA SER A 1 -30.48 -31.69 -16.78
C SER A 1 -30.67 -32.85 -15.80
N LEU A 2 -30.70 -32.58 -14.49
CA LEU A 2 -30.98 -33.61 -13.49
C LEU A 2 -32.51 -33.67 -13.31
N ALA A 3 -33.15 -34.79 -13.65
CA ALA A 3 -34.58 -34.99 -13.45
C ALA A 3 -34.80 -35.83 -12.18
N LEU A 4 -35.54 -35.28 -11.22
CA LEU A 4 -35.92 -35.95 -9.98
C LEU A 4 -37.37 -36.42 -10.11
N SER A 5 -37.61 -37.72 -9.93
CA SER A 5 -38.95 -38.29 -9.79
C SER A 5 -39.21 -38.54 -8.31
N LEU A 6 -40.22 -37.86 -7.77
CA LEU A 6 -40.70 -38.03 -6.40
C LEU A 6 -42.15 -38.51 -6.49
N SER A 7 -42.56 -39.39 -5.57
CA SER A 7 -43.97 -39.77 -5.41
C SER A 7 -44.79 -38.60 -4.89
N ASP A 8 -46.08 -38.54 -5.23
CA ASP A 8 -46.96 -37.40 -4.89
C ASP A 8 -47.07 -37.12 -3.38
N ASP A 9 -46.81 -38.11 -2.52
CA ASP A 9 -46.82 -37.98 -1.05
C ASP A 9 -45.42 -37.76 -0.42
N ALA A 10 -44.38 -37.54 -1.22
CA ALA A 10 -43.03 -37.37 -0.71
C ALA A 10 -42.82 -35.95 -0.14
N TYR A 11 -42.80 -35.85 1.19
CA TYR A 11 -42.41 -34.63 1.90
C TYR A 11 -40.94 -34.68 2.33
N ILE A 12 -40.17 -33.68 1.93
CA ILE A 12 -38.81 -33.45 2.41
C ILE A 12 -38.75 -32.02 2.98
N SER A 13 -38.15 -31.86 4.15
CA SER A 13 -38.00 -30.54 4.76
C SER A 13 -36.96 -29.70 3.99
N VAL A 14 -37.14 -28.37 3.99
CA VAL A 14 -36.16 -27.44 3.39
C VAL A 14 -34.76 -27.62 3.99
N LYS A 15 -34.69 -28.01 5.28
CA LYS A 15 -33.44 -28.32 5.97
C LYS A 15 -32.71 -29.51 5.33
N GLU A 16 -33.43 -30.60 5.06
CA GLU A 16 -32.86 -31.79 4.41
C GLU A 16 -32.41 -31.53 2.98
N ILE A 17 -33.15 -30.71 2.22
CA ILE A 17 -32.71 -30.25 0.88
C ILE A 17 -31.40 -29.48 0.97
N ASN A 18 -31.28 -28.56 1.92
CA ASN A 18 -30.07 -27.75 2.09
C ASN A 18 -28.88 -28.60 2.56
N ASP A 19 -29.11 -29.63 3.37
CA ASP A 19 -28.07 -30.57 3.77
C ASP A 19 -27.64 -31.47 2.61
N LEU A 20 -28.59 -31.95 1.79
CA LEU A 20 -28.29 -32.67 0.54
C LEU A 20 -27.48 -31.82 -0.44
N ARG A 21 -27.87 -30.55 -0.64
CA ARG A 21 -27.13 -29.61 -1.48
C ARG A 21 -25.71 -29.38 -0.97
N ARG A 22 -25.53 -29.17 0.33
CA ARG A 22 -24.20 -29.02 0.94
C ARG A 22 -23.34 -30.26 0.74
N LYS A 23 -23.89 -31.46 1.00
CA LYS A 23 -23.19 -32.74 0.77
C LYS A 23 -22.81 -32.94 -0.68
N ALA A 24 -23.72 -32.65 -1.62
CA ALA A 24 -23.46 -32.78 -3.06
C ALA A 24 -22.35 -31.83 -3.52
N VAL A 25 -22.37 -30.56 -3.08
CA VAL A 25 -21.33 -29.58 -3.39
C VAL A 25 -19.99 -29.99 -2.77
N GLU A 26 -19.98 -30.50 -1.55
CA GLU A 26 -18.77 -30.96 -0.87
C GLU A 26 -18.16 -32.20 -1.55
N GLN A 27 -18.98 -33.15 -1.98
CA GLN A 27 -18.55 -34.32 -2.76
C GLN A 27 -18.01 -33.90 -4.14
N LEU A 28 -18.71 -33.00 -4.84
CA LEU A 28 -18.25 -32.46 -6.12
C LEU A 28 -16.92 -31.72 -5.97
N LYS A 29 -16.79 -30.89 -4.93
CA LYS A 29 -15.53 -30.22 -4.59
C LYS A 29 -14.42 -31.24 -4.33
N ASN A 30 -14.69 -32.31 -3.58
CA ASN A 30 -13.69 -33.33 -3.30
C ASN A 30 -13.24 -34.10 -4.54
N LEU A 31 -14.15 -34.39 -5.49
CA LEU A 31 -13.84 -35.02 -6.77
C LEU A 31 -13.05 -34.08 -7.70
N LEU A 32 -13.44 -32.81 -7.79
CA LEU A 32 -12.68 -31.82 -8.57
C LEU A 32 -11.27 -31.59 -8.01
N LEU A 33 -11.10 -31.72 -6.69
CA LEU A 33 -9.83 -31.53 -6.02
C LEU A 33 -9.00 -32.82 -5.90
N SER A 34 -9.56 -34.02 -6.11
CA SER A 34 -8.81 -35.28 -5.92
C SER A 34 -7.64 -35.41 -6.88
N ASP A 35 -7.81 -34.95 -8.12
CA ASP A 35 -6.78 -35.01 -9.17
C ASP A 35 -5.70 -33.92 -9.00
N HIS A 36 -5.98 -32.92 -8.15
CA HIS A 36 -5.08 -31.79 -7.87
C HIS A 36 -4.60 -31.75 -6.41
N ARG A 37 -4.97 -32.74 -5.59
CA ARG A 37 -4.48 -32.89 -4.22
C ARG A 37 -3.00 -33.29 -4.27
N ARG A 38 -2.13 -32.30 -4.11
CA ARG A 38 -0.70 -32.52 -3.88
C ARG A 38 -0.55 -33.27 -2.55
N ILE A 39 -0.08 -34.52 -2.59
CA ILE A 39 0.41 -35.21 -1.40
C ILE A 39 1.78 -34.64 -1.09
N ILE A 40 1.82 -33.56 -0.31
CA ILE A 40 3.09 -33.03 0.20
C ILE A 40 3.57 -34.01 1.26
N LYS A 41 4.74 -34.64 1.04
CA LYS A 41 5.36 -35.49 2.06
C LYS A 41 5.66 -34.62 3.29
N PRO A 42 5.27 -35.02 4.51
CA PRO A 42 5.45 -34.22 5.72
C PRO A 42 6.90 -33.74 5.92
N THR A 43 7.87 -34.52 5.45
CA THR A 43 9.30 -34.23 5.51
C THR A 43 9.72 -33.02 4.68
N GLU A 44 9.12 -32.77 3.51
CA GLU A 44 9.47 -31.62 2.66
C GLU A 44 8.88 -30.32 3.21
N TYR A 45 7.65 -30.38 3.75
CA TYR A 45 7.04 -29.23 4.42
C TYR A 45 7.76 -28.88 5.72
N GLN A 46 8.08 -29.86 6.57
CA GLN A 46 8.81 -29.62 7.81
C GLN A 46 10.20 -29.07 7.55
N ASN A 47 10.90 -29.53 6.51
CA ASN A 47 12.21 -28.99 6.15
C ASN A 47 12.13 -27.55 5.63
N ALA A 48 11.16 -27.24 4.76
CA ALA A 48 10.95 -25.86 4.29
C ALA A 48 10.52 -24.92 5.42
N PHE A 49 9.62 -25.37 6.31
CA PHE A 49 9.14 -24.59 7.45
C PHE A 49 10.22 -24.40 8.53
N ASN A 50 11.08 -25.41 8.73
CA ASN A 50 12.23 -25.32 9.63
C ASN A 50 13.35 -24.45 9.03
N GLN A 51 13.54 -24.46 7.71
CA GLN A 51 14.43 -23.52 7.02
C GLN A 51 13.91 -22.08 7.12
N ASP A 52 12.62 -21.84 6.88
CA ASP A 52 12.00 -20.51 7.04
C ASP A 52 12.09 -20.04 8.52
N ARG A 53 11.87 -20.93 9.50
CA ARG A 53 12.09 -20.62 10.93
C ARG A 53 13.55 -20.33 11.26
N ASN A 54 14.49 -21.12 10.77
CA ASN A 54 15.92 -20.91 11.02
C ASN A 54 16.41 -19.62 10.34
N ASN A 55 15.95 -19.31 9.14
CA ASN A 55 16.22 -18.06 8.44
C ASN A 55 15.59 -16.86 9.14
N SER A 56 14.36 -16.99 9.66
CA SER A 56 13.73 -15.94 10.47
C SER A 56 14.49 -15.70 11.79
N ASN A 57 14.97 -16.75 12.46
CA ASN A 57 15.81 -16.63 13.66
C ASN A 57 17.18 -15.99 13.36
N GLN A 58 17.81 -16.34 12.24
CA GLN A 58 19.03 -15.69 11.76
C GLN A 58 18.79 -14.23 11.34
N ALA A 59 17.64 -13.91 10.72
CA ALA A 59 17.25 -12.54 10.39
C ALA A 59 16.98 -11.71 11.65
N ILE A 60 16.39 -12.30 12.69
CA ILE A 60 16.22 -11.66 14.01
C ILE A 60 17.60 -11.37 14.64
N GLN A 61 18.55 -12.31 14.58
CA GLN A 61 19.92 -12.10 15.08
C GLN A 61 20.68 -11.04 14.27
N ASN A 62 20.57 -11.05 12.94
CA ASN A 62 21.19 -10.05 12.06
C ASN A 62 20.57 -8.65 12.19
N ASN A 63 19.28 -8.56 12.54
CA ASN A 63 18.62 -7.28 12.84
C ASN A 63 19.04 -6.72 14.21
N GLN A 64 19.45 -7.57 15.16
CA GLN A 64 19.95 -7.16 16.48
C GLN A 64 21.40 -6.68 16.45
N THR A 65 22.22 -7.13 15.49
CA THR A 65 23.62 -6.70 15.32
C THR A 65 23.77 -5.39 14.55
N LYS A 66 22.72 -4.88 13.89
CA LYS A 66 22.67 -3.52 13.30
C LYS A 66 22.51 -2.44 14.40
N GLN A 67 23.51 -2.26 15.26
CA GLN A 67 23.44 -1.28 16.36
C GLN A 67 23.58 0.20 15.94
N ASN A 68 23.77 0.51 14.64
CA ASN A 68 23.96 1.89 14.14
C ASN A 68 23.18 2.20 12.85
N HIS A 69 22.08 1.50 12.56
CA HIS A 69 21.29 1.80 11.36
C HIS A 69 20.45 3.06 11.55
N HIS A 70 20.70 4.09 10.74
CA HIS A 70 19.81 5.24 10.64
C HIS A 70 18.50 4.80 9.98
N THR A 71 17.35 5.08 10.61
CA THR A 71 16.04 4.89 9.98
C THR A 71 15.68 6.18 9.26
N ASP A 72 15.53 6.11 7.95
CA ASP A 72 15.11 7.25 7.15
C ASP A 72 13.64 7.59 7.39
N ILE A 73 13.31 8.87 7.26
CA ILE A 73 11.92 9.34 7.22
C ILE A 73 11.56 9.65 5.78
N GLY A 74 10.55 8.95 5.28
CA GLY A 74 9.96 9.16 3.97
C GLY A 74 8.60 9.82 4.06
N ALA A 75 8.24 10.61 3.05
CA ALA A 75 6.89 11.15 2.91
C ALA A 75 6.38 11.08 1.48
N VAL A 76 5.12 10.69 1.30
CA VAL A 76 4.40 10.72 0.01
C VAL A 76 3.47 11.93 0.02
N ILE A 77 3.47 12.73 -1.03
CA ILE A 77 2.63 13.93 -1.18
C ILE A 77 1.80 13.89 -2.45
N ARG A 78 0.67 14.60 -2.44
CA ARG A 78 -0.29 14.72 -3.54
C ARG A 78 -0.62 16.16 -3.94
N SER A 79 0.02 17.15 -3.34
CA SER A 79 -0.08 18.55 -3.80
C SER A 79 1.22 19.32 -3.56
N LYS A 80 1.44 20.40 -4.33
CA LYS A 80 2.61 21.28 -4.16
C LYS A 80 2.66 21.97 -2.80
N GLU A 81 1.52 22.29 -2.20
CA GLU A 81 1.46 22.89 -0.87
C GLU A 81 2.09 21.96 0.18
N GLN A 82 1.83 20.65 0.07
CA GLN A 82 2.43 19.65 0.95
C GLN A 82 3.94 19.53 0.74
N LEU A 83 4.41 19.60 -0.52
CA LEU A 83 5.83 19.57 -0.85
C LEU A 83 6.61 20.69 -0.14
N SER A 84 6.07 21.91 -0.13
CA SER A 84 6.74 23.06 0.50
C SER A 84 7.08 22.83 1.98
N VAL A 85 6.25 22.09 2.71
CA VAL A 85 6.51 21.72 4.11
C VAL A 85 7.69 20.78 4.23
N LEU A 86 7.76 19.78 3.34
CA LEU A 86 8.80 18.75 3.38
C LEU A 86 10.17 19.29 2.96
N LEU A 87 10.21 20.19 1.97
CA LEU A 87 11.48 20.79 1.52
C LEU A 87 12.13 21.65 2.60
N ASN A 88 11.31 22.28 3.46
CA ASN A 88 11.79 23.07 4.58
C ASN A 88 12.23 22.21 5.79
N ASN A 89 11.97 20.90 5.78
CA ASN A 89 12.28 20.01 6.90
C ASN A 89 13.33 18.97 6.54
N ARG A 90 14.59 19.26 6.89
CA ARG A 90 15.76 18.40 6.59
C ARG A 90 15.78 17.03 7.27
N LYS A 91 14.86 16.78 8.22
CA LYS A 91 14.68 15.45 8.82
C LYS A 91 13.91 14.49 7.93
N VAL A 92 13.26 14.98 6.87
CA VAL A 92 12.64 14.15 5.83
C VAL A 92 13.72 13.81 4.81
N ASN A 93 14.12 12.54 4.78
CA ASN A 93 15.19 12.05 3.91
C ASN A 93 14.68 11.70 2.52
N ARG A 94 13.44 11.22 2.41
CA ARG A 94 12.86 10.72 1.16
C ARG A 94 11.52 11.39 0.88
N ILE A 95 11.33 11.92 -0.32
CA ILE A 95 10.09 12.58 -0.74
C ILE A 95 9.58 11.91 -2.02
N CYS A 96 8.37 11.36 -1.98
CA CYS A 96 7.72 10.76 -3.11
C CYS A 96 6.57 11.64 -3.63
N LEU A 97 6.69 12.09 -4.87
CA LEU A 97 5.71 12.94 -5.55
C LEU A 97 4.64 12.07 -6.23
N ASP A 98 3.43 12.02 -5.66
CA ASP A 98 2.24 11.38 -6.23
C ASP A 98 1.29 12.42 -6.85
N LEU A 99 1.86 13.29 -7.68
CA LEU A 99 1.15 14.36 -8.38
C LEU A 99 0.58 13.84 -9.70
N GLN A 100 -0.73 13.93 -9.86
CA GLN A 100 -1.42 13.39 -11.04
C GLN A 100 -1.33 14.32 -12.25
N ASP A 101 -1.23 15.64 -12.05
CA ASP A 101 -1.00 16.59 -13.13
C ASP A 101 0.49 16.67 -13.52
N ASP A 102 0.77 16.70 -14.83
CA ASP A 102 2.14 16.62 -15.34
C ASP A 102 2.84 17.99 -15.24
N ASN A 103 2.09 19.08 -15.35
CA ASN A 103 2.64 20.43 -15.17
C ASN A 103 2.92 20.68 -13.69
N GLU A 104 2.03 20.24 -12.80
CA GLU A 104 2.24 20.27 -11.36
C GLU A 104 3.48 19.45 -10.97
N LEU A 105 3.60 18.22 -11.48
CA LEU A 105 4.78 17.38 -11.27
C LEU A 105 6.06 18.07 -11.77
N LYS A 106 6.04 18.63 -12.97
CA LYS A 106 7.20 19.33 -13.53
C LYS A 106 7.61 20.52 -12.65
N CYS A 107 6.65 21.30 -12.15
CA CYS A 107 6.93 22.39 -11.24
C CYS A 107 7.55 21.88 -9.93
N ALA A 108 6.96 20.84 -9.32
CA ALA A 108 7.45 20.22 -8.10
C ALA A 108 8.88 19.67 -8.27
N LEU A 109 9.16 18.97 -9.37
CA LEU A 109 10.51 18.48 -9.67
C LEU A 109 11.53 19.62 -9.81
N THR A 110 11.13 20.74 -10.42
CA THR A 110 11.99 21.93 -10.53
C THR A 110 12.31 22.52 -9.16
N GLU A 111 11.33 22.60 -8.26
CA GLU A 111 11.54 23.02 -6.87
C GLU A 111 12.47 22.06 -6.12
N CYS A 112 12.36 20.76 -6.40
CA CYS A 112 13.17 19.72 -5.77
C CYS A 112 14.67 19.79 -6.16
N GLN A 113 15.05 20.39 -7.29
CA GLN A 113 16.46 20.46 -7.72
C GLN A 113 17.35 21.25 -6.75
N ASN A 114 16.76 22.09 -5.89
CA ASN A 114 17.50 22.92 -4.93
C ASN A 114 17.60 22.30 -3.52
N THR A 115 17.18 21.05 -3.36
CA THR A 115 16.91 20.47 -2.02
C THR A 115 18.10 19.75 -1.38
N GLY A 116 19.23 19.66 -2.07
CA GLY A 116 20.48 19.12 -1.51
C GLY A 116 20.39 17.61 -1.29
N ASP A 117 20.18 17.19 -0.04
CA ASP A 117 20.37 15.80 0.42
C ASP A 117 19.08 14.96 0.41
N GLN A 118 17.92 15.55 0.09
CA GLN A 118 16.64 14.84 0.09
C GLN A 118 16.51 13.99 -1.19
N LEU A 119 16.25 12.70 -1.03
CA LEU A 119 16.05 11.78 -2.14
C LEU A 119 14.64 11.92 -2.70
N ILE A 120 14.53 12.15 -3.99
CA ILE A 120 13.28 12.45 -4.69
C ILE A 120 12.82 11.23 -5.48
N TYR A 121 11.57 10.86 -5.26
CA TYR A 121 10.88 9.77 -5.93
C TYR A 121 9.63 10.28 -6.64
N VAL A 122 9.21 9.57 -7.68
CA VAL A 122 7.93 9.84 -8.35
C VAL A 122 7.06 8.60 -8.27
N ALA A 123 5.83 8.75 -7.79
CA ALA A 123 4.87 7.65 -7.79
C ALA A 123 4.29 7.45 -9.19
N PHE A 124 4.14 6.18 -9.57
CA PHE A 124 3.43 5.76 -10.78
C PHE A 124 2.01 5.30 -10.44
N PRO A 125 1.11 5.25 -11.44
CA PRO A 125 -0.32 5.09 -11.18
C PRO A 125 -0.71 3.80 -10.44
N ASP A 126 -1.78 3.89 -9.64
CA ASP A 126 -2.38 2.76 -8.93
C ASP A 126 -2.96 1.70 -9.87
N ILE A 127 -3.38 2.11 -11.07
CA ILE A 127 -3.99 1.24 -12.09
C ILE A 127 -3.33 1.50 -13.44
N CYS A 128 -2.87 0.42 -14.06
CA CYS A 128 -2.31 0.43 -15.40
C CYS A 128 -3.37 -0.01 -16.42
N ARG A 129 -3.58 0.81 -17.45
CA ARG A 129 -4.38 0.50 -18.64
C ARG A 129 -3.51 0.69 -19.88
N GLU A 130 -3.36 -0.35 -20.70
CA GLU A 130 -2.46 -0.32 -21.86
C GLU A 130 -2.77 0.84 -22.83
N ASN A 131 -4.05 1.16 -23.03
CA ASN A 131 -4.49 2.29 -23.85
C ASN A 131 -4.12 3.68 -23.28
N LYS A 132 -3.46 3.73 -22.12
CA LYS A 132 -2.95 4.93 -21.44
C LYS A 132 -1.44 4.87 -21.19
N ARG A 133 -0.73 3.96 -21.86
CA ARG A 133 0.73 3.78 -21.72
C ARG A 133 1.55 5.05 -21.93
N GLU A 134 1.11 5.92 -22.86
CA GLU A 134 1.75 7.22 -23.13
C GLU A 134 1.91 8.08 -21.86
N ILE A 135 0.97 7.99 -20.90
CA ILE A 135 1.04 8.73 -19.63
C ILE A 135 2.24 8.28 -18.80
N TRP A 136 2.57 6.99 -18.82
CA TRP A 136 3.71 6.45 -18.06
C TRP A 136 5.02 6.76 -18.78
N THR A 137 5.02 6.72 -20.11
CA THR A 137 6.16 7.11 -20.94
C THR A 137 6.51 8.60 -20.76
N SER A 138 5.53 9.50 -20.78
CA SER A 138 5.76 10.94 -20.54
C SER A 138 6.29 11.20 -19.13
N ARG A 139 5.71 10.51 -18.14
CA ARG A 139 6.12 10.61 -16.73
C ARG A 139 7.55 10.09 -16.53
N LEU A 140 7.91 8.96 -17.14
CA LEU A 140 9.27 8.42 -17.09
C LEU A 140 10.28 9.36 -17.77
N ALA A 141 9.90 10.01 -18.88
CA ALA A 141 10.74 11.01 -19.53
C ALA A 141 11.01 12.22 -18.60
N LEU A 142 10.03 12.66 -17.81
CA LEU A 142 10.24 13.67 -16.78
C LEU A 142 11.20 13.16 -15.69
N CYS A 143 11.02 11.94 -15.21
CA CYS A 143 11.89 11.32 -14.21
C CYS A 143 13.37 11.33 -14.67
N ARG A 144 13.63 10.91 -15.93
CA ARG A 144 14.96 10.91 -16.54
C ARG A 144 15.53 12.32 -16.69
N ARG A 145 14.72 13.26 -17.18
CA ARG A 145 15.14 14.66 -17.39
C ARG A 145 15.58 15.33 -16.09
N TYR A 146 14.88 15.07 -15.00
CA TYR A 146 15.15 15.67 -13.69
C TYR A 146 16.10 14.83 -12.83
N GLN A 147 16.56 13.67 -13.31
CA GLN A 147 17.52 12.79 -12.63
C GLN A 147 17.09 12.45 -11.19
N ILE A 148 15.84 12.01 -11.04
CA ILE A 148 15.30 11.61 -9.73
C ILE A 148 16.00 10.36 -9.18
N ASN A 149 15.92 10.15 -7.88
CA ASN A 149 16.58 9.02 -7.21
C ASN A 149 15.86 7.68 -7.42
N GLY A 150 14.55 7.71 -7.65
CA GLY A 150 13.79 6.49 -7.86
C GLY A 150 12.32 6.68 -8.20
N ILE A 151 11.61 5.57 -8.34
CA ILE A 151 10.17 5.52 -8.62
C ILE A 151 9.47 4.64 -7.57
N LEU A 152 8.28 5.04 -7.16
CA LEU A 152 7.36 4.21 -6.38
C LEU A 152 6.35 3.55 -7.33
N ILE A 153 6.27 2.23 -7.29
CA ILE A 153 5.33 1.44 -8.12
C ILE A 153 4.29 0.72 -7.27
N ARG A 154 3.10 0.53 -7.85
CA ARG A 154 1.93 -0.07 -7.18
C ARG A 154 1.38 -1.31 -7.87
N THR A 155 1.93 -1.65 -9.04
CA THR A 155 1.46 -2.73 -9.91
C THR A 155 2.63 -3.49 -10.52
N TYR A 156 2.44 -4.77 -10.84
CA TYR A 156 3.46 -5.60 -11.46
C TYR A 156 3.67 -5.23 -12.93
N GLU A 157 2.64 -4.68 -13.58
CA GLU A 157 2.71 -4.12 -14.93
C GLU A 157 3.77 -3.00 -15.02
N MET A 158 3.94 -2.21 -13.96
CA MET A 158 4.98 -1.18 -13.93
C MET A 158 6.38 -1.77 -13.84
N LEU A 159 6.58 -2.91 -13.18
CA LEU A 159 7.88 -3.60 -13.22
C LEU A 159 8.25 -4.01 -14.64
N GLN A 160 7.30 -4.61 -15.35
CA GLN A 160 7.51 -5.01 -16.73
C GLN A 160 7.79 -3.80 -17.63
N PHE A 161 7.01 -2.72 -17.50
CA PHE A 161 7.23 -1.48 -18.24
C PHE A 161 8.62 -0.88 -17.97
N LEU A 162 9.03 -0.77 -16.71
CA LEU A 162 10.34 -0.21 -16.34
C LEU A 162 11.50 -1.08 -16.85
N LYS A 163 11.32 -2.40 -16.88
CA LYS A 163 12.29 -3.33 -17.48
C LYS A 163 12.43 -3.13 -18.98
N GLU A 164 11.31 -3.00 -19.71
CA GLU A 164 11.31 -2.71 -21.16
C GLU A 164 11.99 -1.38 -21.48
N GLU A 165 11.81 -0.39 -20.60
CA GLU A 165 12.42 0.92 -20.72
C GLU A 165 13.88 0.96 -20.27
N ASN A 166 14.47 -0.12 -19.76
CA ASN A 166 15.81 -0.16 -19.17
C ASN A 166 16.00 0.90 -18.05
N TYR A 167 15.05 0.95 -17.11
CA TYR A 167 15.18 1.77 -15.90
C TYR A 167 16.12 1.10 -14.89
N HIS A 168 17.00 1.87 -14.25
CA HIS A 168 18.07 1.34 -13.39
C HIS A 168 18.21 2.02 -12.03
N GLU A 169 17.52 3.13 -11.84
CA GLU A 169 17.45 3.86 -10.57
C GLU A 169 16.54 3.12 -9.57
N GLU A 170 16.40 3.65 -8.35
CA GLU A 170 15.72 2.91 -7.29
C GLU A 170 14.25 2.65 -7.60
N ILE A 171 13.79 1.41 -7.35
CA ILE A 171 12.37 1.05 -7.43
C ILE A 171 11.88 0.70 -6.02
N ILE A 172 10.91 1.48 -5.53
CA ILE A 172 10.21 1.19 -4.29
C ILE A 172 8.91 0.46 -4.63
N ALA A 173 8.73 -0.74 -4.09
CA ALA A 173 7.46 -1.46 -4.14
C ALA A 173 6.51 -0.92 -3.05
N ASP A 174 5.36 -0.39 -3.45
CA ASP A 174 4.31 0.06 -2.53
C ASP A 174 3.68 -1.12 -1.77
N THR A 175 2.99 -0.79 -0.67
CA THR A 175 2.14 -1.71 0.10
C THR A 175 1.14 -2.50 -0.75
N SER A 176 0.64 -1.91 -1.86
CA SER A 176 -0.33 -2.54 -2.77
C SER A 176 0.21 -3.73 -3.55
N LEU A 177 1.52 -3.97 -3.57
CA LEU A 177 2.13 -5.15 -4.18
C LEU A 177 2.11 -6.38 -3.26
N TYR A 178 1.62 -6.24 -2.03
CA TYR A 178 1.37 -7.34 -1.08
C TYR A 178 2.62 -8.20 -0.82
N CYS A 179 3.72 -7.56 -0.39
CA CYS A 179 4.91 -8.23 0.13
C CYS A 179 4.66 -8.92 1.49
N MET A 180 3.79 -9.95 1.50
CA MET A 180 3.24 -10.58 2.72
C MET A 180 4.22 -11.51 3.44
N ASN A 181 5.24 -12.03 2.75
CA ASN A 181 6.20 -13.00 3.29
C ASN A 181 7.57 -12.87 2.62
N ASP A 182 8.58 -13.62 3.11
CA ASP A 182 9.97 -13.46 2.66
C ASP A 182 10.12 -13.84 1.19
N LYS A 183 9.39 -14.86 0.72
CA LYS A 183 9.40 -15.26 -0.69
C LYS A 183 8.84 -14.18 -1.62
N ALA A 184 7.77 -13.49 -1.20
CA ALA A 184 7.23 -12.36 -1.95
C ALA A 184 8.22 -11.19 -2.02
N LYS A 185 8.99 -10.99 -0.95
CA LYS A 185 10.06 -9.99 -0.92
C LYS A 185 11.21 -10.36 -1.86
N ASP A 186 11.67 -11.60 -1.79
CA ASP A 186 12.74 -12.11 -2.65
C ASP A 186 12.34 -11.96 -4.13
N PHE A 187 11.10 -12.30 -4.47
CA PHE A 187 10.55 -12.07 -5.81
C PHE A 187 10.63 -10.61 -6.26
N LEU A 188 10.23 -9.66 -5.40
CA LEU A 188 10.31 -8.23 -5.72
C LEU A 188 11.76 -7.78 -5.91
N THR A 189 12.66 -8.21 -5.03
CA THR A 189 14.10 -7.91 -5.13
C THR A 189 14.72 -8.48 -6.41
N GLU A 190 14.46 -9.74 -6.74
CA GLU A 190 14.90 -10.40 -7.97
C GLU A 190 14.30 -9.75 -9.23
N SER A 191 13.10 -9.16 -9.10
CA SER A 191 12.43 -8.41 -10.17
C SER A 191 12.96 -6.97 -10.34
N GLY A 192 13.91 -6.54 -9.49
CA GLY A 192 14.57 -5.24 -9.59
C GLY A 192 14.11 -4.19 -8.56
N CYS A 193 13.24 -4.53 -7.61
CA CYS A 193 12.89 -3.60 -6.53
C CYS A 193 14.06 -3.41 -5.55
N SER A 194 14.44 -2.16 -5.31
CA SER A 194 15.47 -1.77 -4.35
C SER A 194 14.97 -1.84 -2.91
N SER A 195 13.67 -1.61 -2.69
CA SER A 195 13.02 -1.71 -1.39
C SER A 195 11.53 -1.99 -1.51
N CYS A 196 10.90 -2.37 -0.40
CA CYS A 196 9.45 -2.56 -0.33
C CYS A 196 8.85 -1.90 0.92
N MET A 197 7.64 -1.37 0.77
CA MET A 197 6.77 -1.00 1.88
C MET A 197 5.96 -2.23 2.28
N PHE A 198 6.05 -2.63 3.55
CA PHE A 198 5.31 -3.79 4.01
C PHE A 198 3.81 -3.55 3.99
N PRO A 199 3.01 -4.56 3.59
CA PRO A 199 1.55 -4.44 3.50
C PRO A 199 0.92 -4.07 4.84
N LEU A 200 -0.17 -3.34 4.78
CA LEU A 200 -0.90 -2.82 5.95
C LEU A 200 -1.68 -3.91 6.68
N GLU A 201 -1.88 -5.04 6.00
CA GLU A 201 -2.48 -6.27 6.46
C GLU A 201 -1.62 -6.98 7.51
N LEU A 202 -0.29 -6.75 7.49
CA LEU A 202 0.62 -7.38 8.44
C LEU A 202 0.45 -6.79 9.84
N ASN A 203 0.32 -7.67 10.83
CA ASN A 203 0.26 -7.27 12.23
C ASN A 203 1.66 -7.09 12.85
N GLU A 204 1.68 -6.55 14.07
CA GLU A 204 2.90 -6.34 14.87
C GLU A 204 3.78 -7.60 14.94
N ARG A 205 3.18 -8.77 15.24
CA ARG A 205 3.91 -10.02 15.42
C ARG A 205 4.49 -10.53 14.10
N GLU A 206 3.74 -10.41 13.01
CA GLU A 206 4.21 -10.78 11.68
C GLU A 206 5.41 -9.92 11.30
N LEU A 207 5.28 -8.59 11.41
CA LEU A 207 6.36 -7.62 11.12
C LEU A 207 7.63 -7.89 11.94
N TRP A 208 7.51 -8.28 13.21
CA TRP A 208 8.65 -8.68 14.05
C TRP A 208 9.43 -9.86 13.45
N ASN A 209 8.74 -10.83 12.85
CA ASN A 209 9.34 -12.06 12.32
C ASN A 209 9.77 -11.96 10.84
N ARG A 210 9.51 -10.85 10.15
CA ARG A 210 9.94 -10.63 8.75
C ARG A 210 11.44 -10.33 8.64
N ASN A 211 12.06 -10.68 7.50
CA ASN A 211 13.30 -10.03 7.09
C ASN A 211 13.01 -8.56 6.71
N LYS A 212 13.54 -7.63 7.50
CA LYS A 212 13.30 -6.18 7.36
C LYS A 212 14.36 -5.41 6.56
N SER A 213 15.42 -6.08 6.08
CA SER A 213 16.43 -5.43 5.21
C SER A 213 15.77 -4.81 3.98
N GLN A 214 16.04 -3.55 3.63
CA GLN A 214 15.37 -2.83 2.54
C GLN A 214 13.83 -2.83 2.66
N GLY A 215 13.34 -3.01 3.89
CA GLY A 215 11.94 -3.03 4.24
C GLY A 215 11.55 -1.74 4.94
N SER A 216 10.41 -1.20 4.58
CA SER A 216 9.87 0.04 5.13
C SER A 216 8.44 -0.14 5.62
N ILE A 217 8.00 0.76 6.49
CA ILE A 217 6.65 0.74 7.07
C ILE A 217 5.97 2.08 6.87
N LEU A 218 4.68 2.07 6.57
CA LEU A 218 3.85 3.27 6.49
C LEU A 218 3.10 3.45 7.81
N VAL A 219 3.32 4.56 8.50
CA VAL A 219 2.81 4.79 9.86
C VAL A 219 1.68 5.80 9.93
N TYR A 220 1.43 6.54 8.84
CA TYR A 220 0.36 7.53 8.74
C TYR A 220 -0.16 7.62 7.30
N GLY A 221 -1.47 7.83 7.16
CA GLY A 221 -2.08 8.27 5.91
C GLY A 221 -3.49 7.75 5.69
N TYR A 222 -4.22 8.36 4.76
CA TYR A 222 -5.50 7.82 4.30
C TYR A 222 -5.26 6.72 3.28
N PHE A 223 -5.87 5.56 3.52
CA PHE A 223 -5.69 4.41 2.66
C PHE A 223 -6.84 4.18 1.70
N PRO A 224 -6.54 3.86 0.43
CA PRO A 224 -7.53 3.34 -0.50
C PRO A 224 -8.20 2.08 0.07
N VAL A 225 -9.52 2.08 0.10
CA VAL A 225 -10.33 0.88 0.40
C VAL A 225 -10.94 0.28 -0.87
N MET A 226 -11.01 1.05 -1.95
CA MET A 226 -11.50 0.58 -3.25
C MET A 226 -11.03 1.51 -4.37
N HIS A 227 -10.61 0.93 -5.49
CA HIS A 227 -10.60 1.62 -6.78
C HIS A 227 -11.83 1.22 -7.59
N SER A 228 -12.57 2.20 -8.10
CA SER A 228 -13.79 1.96 -8.88
C SER A 228 -13.71 2.57 -10.26
N ALA A 229 -14.02 1.78 -11.29
CA ALA A 229 -14.21 2.24 -12.66
C ALA A 229 -15.56 2.96 -12.87
N GLN A 230 -16.51 2.83 -11.92
CA GLN A 230 -17.78 3.55 -11.95
C GLN A 230 -17.55 5.01 -11.52
N CYS A 231 -17.27 5.88 -12.50
CA CYS A 231 -17.03 7.30 -12.24
C CYS A 231 -18.26 7.96 -11.57
N LEU A 232 -18.07 8.48 -10.35
CA LEU A 232 -19.15 9.12 -9.61
C LEU A 232 -19.57 10.45 -10.25
N LEU A 233 -18.63 11.19 -10.84
CA LEU A 233 -18.91 12.40 -11.61
C LEU A 233 -19.75 12.08 -12.84
N LYS A 234 -19.40 11.04 -13.60
CA LYS A 234 -20.19 10.62 -14.77
C LYS A 234 -21.60 10.19 -14.36
N THR A 235 -21.72 9.44 -13.27
CA THR A 235 -23.01 9.00 -12.73
C THR A 235 -23.90 10.17 -12.31
N THR A 236 -23.29 11.27 -11.85
CA THR A 236 -24.01 12.50 -11.44
C THR A 236 -24.10 13.56 -12.53
N GLY A 237 -23.70 13.25 -13.77
CA GLY A 237 -23.76 14.18 -14.91
C GLY A 237 -22.72 15.31 -14.89
N LYS A 238 -21.68 15.20 -14.05
CA LYS A 238 -20.64 16.21 -13.81
C LYS A 238 -19.27 15.80 -14.34
N CYS A 239 -19.21 14.92 -15.33
CA CYS A 239 -17.94 14.44 -15.87
C CYS A 239 -17.20 15.55 -16.61
N GLU A 240 -15.99 15.86 -16.16
CA GLU A 240 -15.11 16.89 -16.75
C GLU A 240 -14.13 16.34 -17.78
N HIS A 241 -14.32 15.10 -18.24
CA HIS A 241 -13.58 14.48 -19.36
C HIS A 241 -12.04 14.59 -19.28
N GLY A 242 -11.47 14.50 -18.08
CA GLY A 242 -10.01 14.47 -17.91
C GLY A 242 -9.37 15.78 -17.44
N GLN A 243 -10.14 16.86 -17.26
CA GLN A 243 -9.56 18.18 -16.97
C GLN A 243 -9.13 18.35 -15.51
N ASN A 244 -10.03 18.16 -14.53
CA ASN A 244 -9.69 18.33 -13.13
C ASN A 244 -10.01 17.08 -12.31
N GLN A 245 -9.22 16.88 -11.26
CA GLN A 245 -9.59 15.96 -10.20
C GLN A 245 -10.63 16.61 -9.30
N SER A 246 -11.47 15.80 -8.69
CA SER A 246 -12.49 16.25 -7.76
C SER A 246 -12.48 15.40 -6.51
N MET A 247 -12.66 16.08 -5.38
CA MET A 247 -12.89 15.47 -4.09
C MET A 247 -14.40 15.37 -3.85
N LEU A 248 -14.87 14.13 -3.70
CA LEU A 248 -16.25 13.78 -3.39
C LEU A 248 -16.30 13.01 -2.08
N TYR A 249 -17.52 12.79 -1.58
CA TYR A 249 -17.74 12.00 -0.37
C TYR A 249 -18.89 11.02 -0.58
N LEU A 250 -18.69 9.78 -0.12
CA LEU A 250 -19.77 8.80 0.03
C LEU A 250 -20.14 8.72 1.50
N LYS A 251 -21.41 8.94 1.82
CA LYS A 251 -21.91 8.82 3.18
C LYS A 251 -22.47 7.42 3.41
N ASP A 252 -21.90 6.70 4.37
CA ASP A 252 -22.36 5.36 4.71
C ASP A 252 -23.63 5.40 5.60
N ARG A 253 -24.21 4.22 5.87
CA ARG A 253 -25.36 4.07 6.79
C ARG A 253 -25.07 4.51 8.22
N ALA A 254 -23.81 4.48 8.65
CA ALA A 254 -23.33 4.94 9.94
C ALA A 254 -23.02 6.46 9.95
N ARG A 255 -23.36 7.16 8.86
CA ARG A 255 -23.11 8.60 8.63
C ARG A 255 -21.63 8.99 8.60
N LYS A 256 -20.72 8.03 8.40
CA LYS A 256 -19.31 8.30 8.12
C LYS A 256 -19.15 8.70 6.66
N ASN A 257 -18.25 9.65 6.42
CA ASN A 257 -17.92 10.12 5.08
C ASN A 257 -16.65 9.39 4.62
N LEU A 258 -16.76 8.61 3.55
CA LEU A 258 -15.63 8.06 2.81
C LEU A 258 -15.21 9.08 1.76
N HIS A 259 -13.95 9.46 1.77
CA HIS A 259 -13.40 10.38 0.79
C HIS A 259 -13.27 9.67 -0.56
N VAL A 260 -13.61 10.35 -1.64
CA VAL A 260 -13.41 9.84 -3.00
C VAL A 260 -12.64 10.85 -3.82
N LEU A 261 -11.46 10.44 -4.30
CA LEU A 261 -10.66 11.22 -5.22
C LEU A 261 -10.84 10.67 -6.64
N THR A 262 -11.17 11.52 -7.60
CA THR A 262 -11.24 11.11 -9.00
C THR A 262 -9.86 11.13 -9.65
N ASN A 263 -9.56 10.10 -10.45
CA ASN A 263 -8.46 10.12 -11.41
C ASN A 263 -9.05 10.22 -12.82
N CYS A 264 -9.22 11.46 -13.28
CA CYS A 264 -9.86 11.73 -14.55
C CYS A 264 -8.98 11.39 -15.77
N LYS A 265 -7.64 11.33 -15.61
CA LYS A 265 -6.71 10.89 -16.66
C LYS A 265 -6.87 9.39 -16.99
N LEU A 266 -7.09 8.58 -15.97
CA LEU A 266 -7.17 7.12 -16.06
C LEU A 266 -8.60 6.56 -15.87
N CYS A 267 -9.59 7.44 -15.77
CA CYS A 267 -11.01 7.12 -15.62
C CYS A 267 -11.30 6.09 -14.52
N TYR A 268 -10.87 6.40 -13.29
CA TYR A 268 -11.28 5.68 -12.08
C TYR A 268 -11.45 6.65 -10.91
N ASN A 269 -12.01 6.16 -9.81
CA ASN A 269 -12.02 6.87 -8.53
C ASN A 269 -11.34 6.00 -7.48
N THR A 270 -10.64 6.64 -6.55
CA THR A 270 -10.12 6.00 -5.35
C THR A 270 -10.99 6.39 -4.18
N ILE A 271 -11.61 5.42 -3.55
CA ILE A 271 -12.37 5.57 -2.32
C ILE A 271 -11.41 5.30 -1.18
N TYR A 272 -11.28 6.24 -0.26
CA TYR A 272 -10.43 6.15 0.91
C TYR A 272 -11.26 5.87 2.17
N ASN A 273 -10.60 5.31 3.17
CA ASN A 273 -11.18 5.16 4.50
C ASN A 273 -11.62 6.52 5.08
N SER A 274 -12.59 6.50 6.01
CA SER A 274 -13.12 7.73 6.62
C SER A 274 -12.15 8.42 7.58
N VAL A 275 -11.12 7.70 8.03
CA VAL A 275 -10.10 8.15 8.96
C VAL A 275 -8.73 7.65 8.52
N PRO A 276 -7.64 8.36 8.80
CA PRO A 276 -6.30 7.91 8.45
C PRO A 276 -5.88 6.72 9.32
N LEU A 277 -4.97 5.89 8.80
CA LEU A 277 -4.13 5.08 9.66
C LEU A 277 -3.24 6.02 10.47
N SER A 278 -3.03 5.68 11.74
CA SER A 278 -1.98 6.31 12.52
C SER A 278 -1.42 5.33 13.53
N LEU A 279 -0.11 5.10 13.45
CA LEU A 279 0.64 4.25 14.39
C LEU A 279 1.44 5.08 15.41
N HIS A 280 1.07 6.35 15.61
CA HIS A 280 1.75 7.27 16.51
C HIS A 280 1.85 6.75 17.96
N THR A 281 0.86 5.98 18.43
CA THR A 281 0.87 5.34 19.76
C THR A 281 1.77 4.09 19.83
N GLU A 282 2.19 3.55 18.69
CA GLU A 282 3.02 2.34 18.59
C GLU A 282 4.47 2.67 18.17
N LEU A 283 4.83 3.95 18.07
CA LEU A 283 6.15 4.38 17.58
C LEU A 283 7.33 3.79 18.36
N ASP A 284 7.20 3.61 19.67
CA ASP A 284 8.26 3.01 20.48
C ASP A 284 8.50 1.53 20.14
N LYS A 285 7.45 0.81 19.69
CA LYS A 285 7.60 -0.56 19.20
C LYS A 285 8.20 -0.56 17.79
N ILE A 286 7.70 0.31 16.92
CA ILE A 286 8.18 0.44 15.53
C ILE A 286 9.66 0.79 15.48
N LYS A 287 10.11 1.72 16.34
CA LYS A 287 11.54 2.07 16.46
C LYS A 287 12.43 0.90 16.83
N LYS A 288 11.91 -0.09 17.57
CA LYS A 288 12.66 -1.30 17.94
C LYS A 288 12.67 -2.36 16.84
N MET A 289 11.79 -2.25 15.84
CA MET A 289 11.73 -3.19 14.72
C MET A 289 12.85 -2.94 13.69
N ASN A 290 13.55 -1.81 13.72
CA ASN A 290 14.67 -1.46 12.84
C ASN A 290 14.31 -1.52 11.35
N PHE A 291 13.22 -0.84 10.93
CA PHE A 291 12.95 -0.61 9.51
C PHE A 291 13.96 0.37 8.91
N ASP A 292 14.26 0.22 7.62
CA ASP A 292 15.17 1.11 6.91
C ASP A 292 14.52 2.47 6.65
N THR A 293 13.20 2.50 6.45
CA THR A 293 12.43 3.75 6.28
C THR A 293 11.07 3.67 6.97
N ILE A 294 10.68 4.79 7.60
CA ILE A 294 9.33 5.03 8.10
C ILE A 294 8.67 6.07 7.19
N TRP A 295 7.53 5.72 6.61
CA TRP A 295 6.80 6.58 5.68
C TRP A 295 5.58 7.24 6.32
N LEU A 296 5.29 8.46 5.87
CA LEU A 296 4.04 9.20 6.08
C LEU A 296 3.40 9.46 4.71
N SER A 297 2.14 9.08 4.48
CA SER A 297 1.45 9.37 3.21
C SER A 297 0.38 10.43 3.43
N PHE A 298 0.58 11.58 2.81
CA PHE A 298 -0.39 12.67 2.80
C PHE A 298 -1.26 12.58 1.55
N THR A 299 -2.55 12.86 1.73
CA THR A 299 -3.57 12.87 0.68
C THR A 299 -4.27 14.22 0.65
N PHE A 300 -5.09 14.50 1.65
CA PHE A 300 -6.03 15.63 1.69
C PHE A 300 -5.63 16.69 2.71
N GLU A 301 -4.61 16.40 3.50
CA GLU A 301 -4.07 17.28 4.52
C GLU A 301 -3.55 18.57 3.89
N ASP A 302 -3.94 19.70 4.48
CA ASP A 302 -3.41 21.01 4.12
C ASP A 302 -2.00 21.22 4.70
N GLN A 303 -1.37 22.33 4.32
CA GLN A 303 -0.01 22.65 4.74
C GLN A 303 0.17 22.62 6.26
N LYS A 304 -0.82 23.15 7.01
CA LYS A 304 -0.80 23.20 8.47
C LYS A 304 -0.87 21.79 9.05
N THR A 305 -1.81 20.97 8.58
CA THR A 305 -2.00 19.60 9.06
C THR A 305 -0.77 18.74 8.75
N VAL A 306 -0.19 18.88 7.55
CA VAL A 306 1.07 18.19 7.19
C VAL A 306 2.18 18.55 8.16
N LEU A 307 2.37 19.84 8.46
CA LEU A 307 3.40 20.30 9.39
C LEU A 307 3.19 19.73 10.79
N GLU A 308 1.98 19.83 11.34
CA GLU A 308 1.65 19.33 12.69
C GLU A 308 1.86 17.82 12.81
N VAL A 309 1.39 17.04 11.83
CA VAL A 309 1.59 15.59 11.81
C VAL A 309 3.07 15.26 11.68
N LEU A 310 3.78 15.90 10.75
CA LEU A 310 5.20 15.65 10.51
C LEU A 310 6.03 15.94 11.76
N GLU A 311 5.85 17.11 12.38
CA GLU A 311 6.55 17.48 13.61
C GLU A 311 6.26 16.52 14.76
N PHE A 312 5.02 16.04 14.88
CA PHE A 312 4.66 15.05 15.90
C PHE A 312 5.41 13.73 15.71
N TYR A 313 5.50 13.21 14.48
CA TYR A 313 6.23 11.98 14.18
C TYR A 313 7.75 12.12 14.33
N LEU A 314 8.29 13.31 14.04
CA LEU A 314 9.71 13.65 14.18
C LEU A 314 10.11 14.02 15.63
N ALA A 315 9.15 14.26 16.52
CA ALA A 315 9.41 14.66 17.89
C ALA A 315 10.17 13.58 18.68
N THR A 316 11.32 13.96 19.22
CA THR A 316 12.14 13.13 20.11
C THR A 316 11.79 13.35 21.58
N ASP A 317 11.33 14.55 21.95
CA ASP A 317 10.92 14.88 23.32
C ASP A 317 9.50 14.36 23.61
N LYS A 318 9.33 13.71 24.76
CA LYS A 318 8.03 13.27 25.27
C LYS A 318 7.09 14.44 25.56
N LYS A 319 7.59 15.64 25.86
CA LYS A 319 6.76 16.84 26.08
C LYS A 319 6.09 17.32 24.79
N MET A 320 6.80 17.29 23.67
CA MET A 320 6.25 17.61 22.34
C MET A 320 5.14 16.64 21.90
N LYS A 321 5.11 15.43 22.49
CA LYS A 321 4.06 14.43 22.24
C LYS A 321 2.82 14.59 23.13
N GLN A 322 2.76 15.59 24.02
CA GLN A 322 1.62 15.80 24.92
C GLN A 322 0.42 16.43 24.22
N SER A 323 0.65 17.24 23.18
CA SER A 323 -0.42 17.81 22.36
C SER A 323 -0.54 17.03 21.05
N VAL A 324 -1.43 16.03 21.04
CA VAL A 324 -1.71 15.22 19.84
C VAL A 324 -2.49 16.09 18.83
N PRO A 325 -2.01 16.26 17.59
CA PRO A 325 -2.73 17.01 16.55
C PRO A 325 -4.12 16.45 16.30
N ASP A 326 -5.06 17.31 15.90
CA ASP A 326 -6.46 16.92 15.65
C ASP A 326 -6.57 15.79 14.61
N ALA A 327 -5.73 15.82 13.58
CA ALA A 327 -5.65 14.78 12.55
C ALA A 327 -5.26 13.39 13.10
N LEU A 328 -4.67 13.32 14.30
CA LEU A 328 -4.28 12.09 14.98
C LEU A 328 -5.25 11.67 16.09
N LEU A 329 -6.30 12.44 16.37
CA LEU A 329 -7.30 12.10 17.40
C LEU A 329 -8.27 11.01 16.93
N ASN A 330 -8.71 11.08 15.66
CA ASN A 330 -9.63 10.12 15.07
C ASN A 330 -8.92 9.30 13.98
N TYR A 331 -8.47 8.11 14.33
CA TYR A 331 -7.62 7.29 13.48
C TYR A 331 -7.94 5.80 13.62
N THR A 332 -7.43 4.99 12.69
CA THR A 332 -7.40 3.53 12.80
C THR A 332 -5.96 3.03 12.96
N LYS A 333 -5.78 1.88 13.60
CA LYS A 333 -4.50 1.13 13.59
C LYS A 333 -4.44 0.08 12.48
N GLY A 334 -5.47 0.00 11.64
CA GLY A 334 -5.59 -1.02 10.60
C GLY A 334 -5.47 -2.42 11.19
N HIS A 335 -4.72 -3.29 10.51
CA HIS A 335 -4.45 -4.65 10.96
C HIS A 335 -3.27 -4.76 11.93
N PHE A 336 -2.53 -3.67 12.20
CA PHE A 336 -1.34 -3.71 13.05
C PHE A 336 -1.61 -4.37 14.41
N SER A 337 -2.79 -4.10 15.01
CA SER A 337 -3.20 -4.68 16.29
C SER A 337 -3.98 -6.00 16.20
N ARG A 338 -4.52 -6.37 15.03
CA ARG A 338 -5.52 -7.45 14.89
C ARG A 338 -5.13 -8.57 13.93
N GLY A 339 -4.25 -8.31 12.96
CA GLY A 339 -3.97 -9.23 11.85
C GLY A 339 -5.10 -9.33 10.83
N VAL A 340 -4.84 -10.08 9.77
CA VAL A 340 -5.86 -10.62 8.87
C VAL A 340 -6.05 -12.09 9.27
N GLU A 341 -7.26 -12.48 9.63
CA GLU A 341 -7.61 -13.87 9.99
C GLU A 341 -7.71 -14.77 8.75
#